data_AF-W2THU6-F1
#
_entry.id   AF-W2THU6-F1
#
_cell.length_a   1.000
_cell.length_b   1.000
_cell.length_c   1.000
_cell.angle_alpha   90.00
_cell.angle_beta   90.00
_cell.angle_gamma   90.00
#
_symmetry.space_group_name_H-M   'P 1'
#
loop_
_entity.id
_entity.type
_entity.pdbx_description
1 polymer ?
#
loop_
_entity_poly.entity_id
_entity_poly.type
_entity_poly.pdbx_seq_one_letter_code
_entity_poly.pdbx_strand_id
1 'polypeptide(L)'
;MAGLHRDSRNLTRFLWLRNPTLGVQESNIVTYAFKRVPFGLISSPFLLSGTIHYYLSKSSSNLAQRILRNFYVDNLFLEADSSHDAKLVYGETKEIFREAGMNVREFASNDAAFNKLIEQAEHTPLDEISKILGLK
;
A
#
# COMPACT_ATOMS: atom_id res chain seq x y z
N MET A 1 4.12 6.20 -5.40
CA MET A 1 4.27 5.02 -6.31
C MET A 1 5.48 5.20 -7.23
N ALA A 2 6.39 4.23 -7.25
CA ALA A 2 7.65 4.31 -8.00
C ALA A 2 7.44 4.39 -9.53
N GLY A 3 8.21 5.23 -10.20
CA GLY A 3 8.15 5.40 -11.66
C GLY A 3 8.87 4.29 -12.40
N LEU A 4 8.34 3.87 -13.56
CA LEU A 4 9.05 3.00 -14.48
C LEU A 4 9.94 3.81 -15.41
N HIS A 5 11.18 3.34 -15.58
CA HIS A 5 12.08 3.84 -16.61
C HIS A 5 11.42 3.74 -17.99
N ARG A 6 11.65 4.71 -18.88
CA ARG A 6 10.96 4.79 -20.18
C ARG A 6 11.12 3.50 -20.99
N ASP A 7 12.32 2.93 -20.96
CA ASP A 7 12.66 1.71 -21.71
C ASP A 7 11.92 0.47 -21.18
N SER A 8 11.62 0.43 -19.87
CA SER A 8 10.89 -0.68 -19.25
C SER A 8 9.38 -0.62 -19.45
N ARG A 9 8.82 0.52 -19.88
CA ARG A 9 7.35 0.68 -20.03
C ARG A 9 6.76 -0.29 -21.05
N ASN A 10 7.52 -0.56 -22.12
CA ASN A 10 7.09 -1.47 -23.17
C ASN A 10 6.95 -2.93 -22.70
N LEU A 11 7.65 -3.30 -21.62
CA LEU A 11 7.54 -4.62 -20.97
C LEU A 11 6.27 -4.78 -20.13
N THR A 12 5.57 -3.67 -19.87
CA THR A 12 4.36 -3.61 -19.04
C THR A 12 3.14 -3.18 -19.87
N ARG A 13 3.10 -3.59 -21.14
CA ARG A 13 1.96 -3.33 -22.02
C ARG A 13 0.82 -4.30 -21.72
N PHE A 14 -0.40 -3.82 -21.81
CA PHE A 14 -1.59 -4.64 -21.74
C PHE A 14 -2.63 -4.17 -22.75
N LEU A 15 -3.47 -5.10 -23.18
CA LEU A 15 -4.57 -4.85 -24.09
C LEU A 15 -5.83 -4.53 -23.29
N TRP A 16 -6.66 -3.64 -23.83
CA TRP A 16 -7.95 -3.27 -23.28
C TRP A 16 -8.97 -3.09 -24.39
N LEU A 17 -10.25 -3.23 -24.08
CA LEU A 17 -11.35 -2.96 -25.00
C LEU A 17 -11.83 -1.52 -24.80
N ARG A 18 -11.91 -0.72 -25.86
CA ARG A 18 -12.48 0.64 -25.78
C ARG A 18 -13.95 0.60 -25.38
N ASN A 19 -14.70 -0.32 -25.99
CA ASN A 19 -16.08 -0.62 -25.63
C ASN A 19 -16.22 -2.12 -25.30
N PRO A 20 -16.44 -2.50 -24.03
CA PRO A 20 -16.60 -3.90 -23.63
C PRO A 20 -17.77 -4.62 -24.32
N THR A 21 -18.80 -3.91 -24.79
CA THR A 21 -19.99 -4.54 -25.40
C THR A 21 -19.78 -4.99 -26.84
N LEU A 22 -18.77 -4.46 -27.54
CA LEU A 22 -18.48 -4.80 -28.94
C LEU A 22 -17.61 -6.06 -29.09
N GLY A 23 -17.17 -6.65 -27.98
CA GLY A 23 -16.30 -7.82 -27.97
C GLY A 23 -14.90 -7.56 -28.52
N VAL A 24 -14.17 -8.64 -28.84
CA VAL A 24 -12.77 -8.58 -29.28
C VAL A 24 -12.72 -8.32 -30.80
N GLN A 25 -12.62 -7.05 -31.18
CA GLN A 25 -12.39 -6.62 -32.57
C GLN A 25 -11.14 -5.76 -32.64
N GLU A 26 -10.37 -5.85 -33.73
CA GLU A 26 -9.10 -5.12 -33.88
C GLU A 26 -9.24 -3.60 -33.67
N SER A 27 -10.29 -3.01 -34.25
CA SER A 27 -10.62 -1.57 -34.08
C SER A 27 -11.04 -1.20 -32.65
N ASN A 28 -11.48 -2.17 -31.85
CA ASN A 28 -11.92 -1.99 -30.47
C ASN A 28 -10.79 -2.24 -29.44
N ILE A 29 -9.67 -2.87 -29.86
CA ILE A 29 -8.52 -3.12 -28.98
C ILE A 29 -7.66 -1.86 -28.89
N VAL A 30 -7.24 -1.52 -27.68
CA VAL A 30 -6.26 -0.48 -27.40
C VAL A 30 -5.14 -1.04 -26.53
N THR A 31 -3.91 -0.61 -26.80
CA THR A 31 -2.74 -0.98 -26.00
C THR A 31 -2.41 0.15 -25.02
N TYR A 32 -2.31 -0.18 -23.74
CA TYR A 32 -1.80 0.70 -22.70
C TYR A 32 -0.45 0.21 -22.20
N ALA A 33 0.33 1.11 -21.58
CA ALA A 33 1.59 0.78 -20.92
C ALA A 33 1.65 1.48 -19.57
N PHE A 34 2.11 0.77 -18.53
CA PHE A 34 2.26 1.37 -17.22
C PHE A 34 3.40 2.40 -17.20
N LYS A 35 3.18 3.53 -16.54
CA LYS A 35 4.20 4.56 -16.26
C LYS A 35 4.82 4.41 -14.86
N ARG A 36 4.18 3.60 -14.01
CA ARG A 36 4.55 3.30 -12.63
C ARG A 36 4.64 1.80 -12.46
N VAL A 37 5.38 1.33 -11.46
CA VAL A 37 5.50 -0.11 -11.18
C VAL A 37 4.10 -0.67 -10.90
N PRO A 38 3.58 -1.60 -11.74
CA PRO A 38 2.26 -2.18 -11.52
C PRO A 38 2.28 -3.22 -10.41
N PHE A 39 1.12 -3.52 -9.83
CA PHE A 39 0.96 -4.69 -8.98
C PHE A 39 1.07 -5.98 -9.81
N GLY A 40 1.66 -7.03 -9.25
CA GLY A 40 1.76 -8.34 -9.88
C GLY A 40 3.04 -8.62 -10.68
N LEU A 41 3.99 -7.67 -10.80
CA LEU A 41 5.33 -8.06 -11.25
C LEU A 41 6.06 -8.79 -10.13
N ILE A 42 6.88 -9.76 -10.51
CA ILE A 42 7.76 -10.51 -9.58
C ILE A 42 8.66 -9.53 -8.80
N SER A 43 9.10 -8.44 -9.44
CA SER A 43 9.95 -7.43 -8.81
C SER A 43 9.19 -6.35 -8.02
N SER A 44 7.86 -6.27 -8.11
CA SER A 44 7.08 -5.20 -7.45
C SER A 44 7.23 -5.22 -5.92
N PRO A 45 7.15 -6.36 -5.23
CA PRO A 45 7.40 -6.43 -3.78
C PRO A 45 8.77 -5.91 -3.38
N PHE A 46 9.82 -6.31 -4.12
CA PHE A 46 11.18 -5.88 -3.88
C PHE A 46 11.34 -4.37 -4.04
N LEU A 47 10.79 -3.81 -5.12
CA LEU A 47 10.85 -2.37 -5.38
C LEU A 47 10.10 -1.56 -4.32
N LEU A 48 8.93 -2.05 -3.86
CA LEU A 48 8.17 -1.42 -2.78
C LEU A 48 8.97 -1.43 -1.47
N SER A 49 9.43 -2.62 -1.05
CA SER A 49 10.20 -2.81 0.18
C SER A 49 11.48 -1.98 0.18
N GLY A 50 12.25 -1.98 -0.92
CA GLY A 50 13.45 -1.16 -1.06
C GLY A 50 13.16 0.35 -1.01
N THR A 51 12.03 0.80 -1.56
CA THR A 51 11.62 2.20 -1.47
C THR A 51 11.27 2.59 -0.04
N ILE A 52 10.46 1.79 0.66
CA ILE A 52 10.11 2.01 2.07
C ILE A 52 11.39 2.03 2.92
N HIS A 53 12.27 1.05 2.74
CA HIS A 53 13.54 0.96 3.45
C HIS A 53 14.39 2.22 3.25
N TYR A 54 14.51 2.71 2.02
CA TYR A 54 15.28 3.91 1.71
C TYR A 54 14.76 5.17 2.42
N TYR A 55 13.44 5.37 2.49
CA TYR A 55 12.87 6.55 3.16
C TYR A 55 12.95 6.42 4.68
N LEU A 56 12.54 5.27 5.24
CA LEU A 56 12.45 5.11 6.69
C LEU A 56 13.82 4.93 7.35
N SER A 57 14.83 4.40 6.66
CA SER A 57 16.21 4.32 7.20
C SER A 57 16.86 5.69 7.44
N LYS A 58 16.32 6.75 6.83
CA LYS A 58 16.76 8.13 7.05
C LYS A 58 16.01 8.83 8.19
N SER A 59 14.94 8.23 8.69
CA SER A 59 14.17 8.78 9.81
C SER A 59 14.86 8.47 11.14
N SER A 60 14.94 9.47 12.01
CA SER A 60 15.37 9.30 13.41
C SER A 60 14.25 8.79 14.32
N SER A 61 13.04 8.57 13.80
CA SER A 61 11.92 8.04 14.58
C SER A 61 12.17 6.59 15.00
N ASN A 62 11.99 6.31 16.29
CA ASN A 62 11.98 4.94 16.80
C ASN A 62 10.85 4.11 16.17
N LEU A 63 9.70 4.73 15.87
CA LEU A 63 8.60 4.07 15.19
C LEU A 63 8.97 3.70 13.75
N ALA A 64 9.70 4.55 13.02
CA ALA A 64 10.19 4.20 11.68
C ALA A 64 11.05 2.93 11.70
N GLN A 65 11.92 2.76 12.71
CA GLN A 65 12.73 1.55 12.87
C GLN A 65 11.91 0.32 13.29
N ARG A 66 10.79 0.50 13.99
CA ARG A 66 9.83 -0.59 14.28
C ARG A 66 9.07 -0.98 13.01
N ILE A 67 8.56 0.01 12.28
CA ILE A 67 7.85 -0.17 11.00
C ILE A 67 8.72 -0.97 10.03
N LEU A 68 10.01 -0.65 9.89
CA LEU A 68 10.93 -1.38 9.01
C LEU A 68 11.04 -2.87 9.32
N ARG A 69 10.91 -3.25 10.60
CA ARG A 69 11.02 -4.65 11.05
C ARG A 69 9.71 -5.42 10.90
N ASN A 70 8.57 -4.73 10.80
CA ASN A 70 7.25 -5.33 10.85
C ASN A 70 6.47 -5.23 9.51
N PHE A 71 7.18 -5.10 8.39
CA PHE A 71 6.58 -5.21 7.07
C PHE A 71 6.54 -6.65 6.56
N TYR A 72 5.41 -7.03 5.99
CA TYR A 72 5.27 -8.21 5.17
C TYR A 72 4.71 -7.85 3.79
N VAL A 73 5.59 -7.83 2.79
CA VAL A 73 5.27 -7.38 1.42
C VAL A 73 4.75 -5.94 1.40
N ASP A 74 3.44 -5.76 1.50
CA ASP A 74 2.71 -4.50 1.53
C ASP A 74 1.91 -4.28 2.83
N ASN A 75 1.88 -5.27 3.73
CA ASN A 75 1.17 -5.22 5.01
C ASN A 75 2.10 -4.77 6.14
N LEU A 76 1.60 -3.88 7.00
CA LEU A 76 2.32 -3.36 8.16
C LEU A 76 1.66 -3.85 9.45
N PHE A 77 2.44 -4.49 10.31
CA PHE A 77 2.00 -4.93 11.63
C PHE A 77 2.59 -4.04 12.72
N LEU A 78 1.76 -3.51 13.60
CA LEU A 78 2.20 -2.64 14.69
C LEU A 78 1.55 -3.10 15.98
N GLU A 79 2.30 -2.95 17.07
CA GLU A 79 1.88 -3.26 18.41
C GLU A 79 1.69 -1.96 19.18
N ALA A 80 0.65 -1.92 20.02
CA ALA A 80 0.38 -0.83 20.93
C ALA A 80 -0.24 -1.40 22.22
N ASP A 81 0.13 -0.82 23.36
CA ASP A 81 -0.27 -1.35 24.69
C ASP A 81 -1.66 -0.87 25.13
N SER A 82 -2.23 0.13 24.44
CA SER A 82 -3.54 0.69 24.74
C SER A 82 -4.14 1.40 23.53
N SER A 83 -5.45 1.68 23.54
CA SER A 83 -6.11 2.48 22.49
C SER A 83 -5.51 3.88 22.36
N HIS A 84 -5.00 4.46 23.46
CA HIS A 84 -4.33 5.75 23.43
C HIS A 84 -2.99 5.66 22.70
N ASP A 85 -2.19 4.64 23.03
CA ASP A 85 -0.91 4.38 22.35
C ASP A 85 -1.12 4.06 20.87
N ALA A 86 -2.12 3.24 20.54
CA ALA A 86 -2.50 2.92 19.15
C ALA A 86 -2.83 4.19 18.35
N LYS A 87 -3.50 5.18 18.96
CA LYS A 87 -3.78 6.47 18.32
C LYS A 87 -2.50 7.26 18.02
N LEU A 88 -1.54 7.27 18.94
CA LEU A 88 -0.25 7.94 18.75
C LEU A 88 0.55 7.25 17.64
N VAL A 89 0.65 5.92 17.69
CA VAL A 89 1.30 5.09 16.68
C VAL A 89 0.68 5.29 15.31
N TYR A 90 -0.66 5.31 15.21
CA TYR A 90 -1.38 5.61 13.97
C TYR A 90 -0.99 6.99 13.42
N GLY A 91 -1.07 8.04 14.24
CA GLY A 91 -0.75 9.40 13.83
C GLY A 91 0.69 9.53 13.32
N GLU A 92 1.66 9.03 14.09
CA GLU A 92 3.07 9.08 13.69
C GLU A 92 3.33 8.22 12.44
N THR A 93 2.67 7.07 12.30
CA THR A 93 2.76 6.24 11.08
C THR A 93 2.28 7.03 9.86
N LYS A 94 1.11 7.69 9.94
CA LYS A 94 0.59 8.51 8.83
C LYS A 94 1.58 9.60 8.44
N GLU A 95 2.19 10.26 9.41
CA GLU A 95 3.18 11.32 9.17
C GLU A 95 4.47 10.78 8.51
N ILE A 96 5.04 9.68 9.03
CA ILE A 96 6.23 9.04 8.43
C ILE A 96 5.99 8.68 6.97
N PHE A 97 4.84 8.08 6.64
CA PHE A 97 4.54 7.70 5.27
C PHE A 97 4.17 8.91 4.39
N ARG A 98 3.54 9.94 4.96
CA ARG A 98 3.27 11.21 4.26
C ARG A 98 4.57 11.86 3.80
N GLU A 99 5.59 11.89 4.65
CA GLU A 99 6.94 12.38 4.30
C GLU A 99 7.60 11.54 3.20
N ALA A 100 7.36 10.22 3.20
CA ALA A 100 7.81 9.32 2.14
C ALA A 100 6.97 9.40 0.84
N GLY A 101 5.95 10.26 0.78
CA GLY A 101 5.05 10.40 -0.37
C GLY A 101 4.16 9.16 -0.59
N MET A 102 3.80 8.48 0.50
CA MET A 102 2.97 7.29 0.55
C MET A 102 1.78 7.50 1.49
N ASN A 103 0.76 6.65 1.36
CA ASN A 103 -0.40 6.66 2.25
C ASN A 103 -0.65 5.23 2.73
N VAL A 104 -0.46 4.99 4.02
CA VAL A 104 -0.92 3.75 4.67
C VAL A 104 -2.41 3.88 4.93
N ARG A 105 -3.14 2.80 4.67
CA ARG A 105 -4.60 2.74 4.69
C ARG A 105 -5.04 1.40 5.29
N GLU A 106 -6.34 1.25 5.50
CA GLU A 106 -6.96 0.00 5.95
C GLU A 106 -6.41 -0.47 7.31
N PHE A 107 -6.24 0.48 8.25
CA PHE A 107 -5.85 0.17 9.62
C PHE A 107 -6.96 -0.62 10.33
N ALA A 108 -6.62 -1.75 10.92
CA ALA A 108 -7.52 -2.51 11.77
C ALA A 108 -6.77 -2.98 13.03
N SER A 109 -7.51 -3.19 14.12
CA SER A 109 -6.95 -3.69 15.38
C SER A 109 -7.91 -4.64 16.09
N ASN A 110 -7.41 -5.29 17.14
CA ASN A 110 -8.24 -6.06 18.08
C ASN A 110 -8.92 -5.17 19.15
N ASP A 111 -8.72 -3.85 19.12
CA ASP A 111 -9.32 -2.91 20.06
C ASP A 111 -10.51 -2.17 19.43
N ALA A 112 -11.71 -2.44 19.95
CA ALA A 112 -12.95 -1.86 19.42
C ALA A 112 -13.01 -0.33 19.58
N ALA A 113 -12.36 0.24 20.61
CA ALA A 113 -12.36 1.68 20.83
C ALA A 113 -11.51 2.41 19.78
N PHE A 114 -10.31 1.88 19.48
CA PHE A 114 -9.46 2.37 18.42
C PHE A 114 -10.09 2.19 17.03
N ASN A 115 -10.71 1.04 16.76
CA ASN A 115 -11.40 0.79 15.49
C ASN A 115 -12.48 1.84 15.19
N LYS A 116 -13.32 2.19 16.18
CA LYS A 116 -14.32 3.27 16.04
C LYS A 116 -13.69 4.63 15.72
N LEU A 117 -12.52 4.92 16.29
CA LEU A 117 -11.78 6.14 15.99
C LEU A 117 -11.29 6.16 14.55
N ILE A 118 -10.76 5.03 14.06
CA ILE A 118 -10.27 4.91 12.69
C ILE A 118 -11.41 5.03 11.68
N GLU A 119 -12.57 4.41 11.90
CA GLU A 119 -13.74 4.56 11.02
C GLU A 119 -14.15 6.03 10.86
N GLN A 120 -14.11 6.79 11.95
CA GLN A 120 -14.40 8.23 11.93
C GLN A 120 -13.32 9.03 11.20
N ALA A 121 -12.06 8.65 11.33
CA ALA A 121 -10.92 9.36 10.75
C ALA A 121 -10.68 9.06 9.26
N GLU A 122 -10.90 7.82 8.82
CA GLU A 122 -10.62 7.34 7.46
C GLU A 122 -11.90 7.19 6.61
N HIS A 123 -13.08 7.43 7.19
CA HIS A 123 -14.40 7.34 6.53
C HIS A 123 -14.64 6.02 5.78
N THR A 124 -14.02 4.94 6.26
CA THR A 124 -14.07 3.62 5.65
C THR A 124 -14.52 2.62 6.71
N PRO A 125 -15.56 1.81 6.45
CA PRO A 125 -15.99 0.78 7.40
C PRO A 125 -14.88 -0.27 7.57
N LEU A 126 -14.70 -0.74 8.80
CA LEU A 126 -13.73 -1.80 9.09
C LEU A 126 -14.35 -3.17 8.81
N ASP A 127 -13.64 -3.99 8.05
CA ASP A 127 -14.00 -5.39 7.89
C ASP A 127 -13.74 -6.14 9.21
N GLU A 128 -14.67 -7.00 9.63
CA GLU A 128 -14.47 -7.89 10.80
C GLU A 128 -13.29 -8.84 10.60
N ILE A 129 -12.92 -9.14 9.34
CA ILE A 129 -11.86 -10.07 8.98
C ILE A 129 -10.82 -9.33 8.14
N SER A 130 -9.61 -9.18 8.69
CA SER A 130 -8.46 -8.69 7.95
C SER A 130 -7.90 -9.77 7.02
N LYS A 131 -7.95 -9.52 5.70
CA LYS A 131 -7.39 -10.43 4.69
C LYS A 131 -5.89 -10.17 4.56
N ILE A 132 -5.08 -11.06 5.09
CA ILE A 132 -3.61 -10.97 4.98
C ILE A 132 -3.12 -11.96 3.93
N LEU A 133 -2.30 -11.49 2.99
CA LEU A 133 -1.76 -12.34 1.93
C LEU A 133 -0.97 -13.51 2.53
N GLY A 134 -1.36 -14.74 2.21
CA GLY A 134 -0.63 -15.95 2.62
C GLY A 134 -1.02 -16.51 4.00
N LEU A 135 -1.89 -15.84 4.76
CA LEU A 135 -2.54 -16.42 5.92
C LEU A 135 -3.91 -16.97 5.48
N LYS A 136 -4.15 -18.26 5.76
CA LYS A 136 -5.43 -18.96 5.51
C LYS A 136 -6.11 -19.25 6.84
#